data_AF-A0A950WLQ1-F1
#
_entry.id   AF-A0A950WLQ1-F1
#
_cell.length_a   1.000
_cell.length_b   1.000
_cell.length_c   1.000
_cell.angle_alpha   90.00
_cell.angle_beta   90.00
_cell.angle_gamma   90.00
#
_symmetry.space_group_name_H-M   'P 1'
#
loop_
_entity.id
_entity.type
_entity.pdbx_description
1 polymer ?
#
loop_
_entity_poly.entity_id
_entity_poly.type
_entity_poly.pdbx_seq_one_letter_code
_entity_poly.pdbx_strand_id
1 'polypeptide(L)'
;MKIQCFTRIFAALFVMTCAVTLTMAQAADYRVSQAYTYKNLSIFLIHGKDQNAKGNILTLQEALERGVFRVYETGDVNELQVENLSKEFDVFIQSGDIVKGGRQDRILAVSIIIPARSGRVSIDAFCVEHGRWTKRGDEDSAKFNSSNDRIVTKELKMAANGARSQQEVWQQVSEAQARLATTVGGSVADGASASSLQLSLENRKVVANVDEYVRGLGSIVAGKTDVIGYAFAINGQINSADVYVSNTLFKKLWPKMLKAAATEAVAEARGVRLAEPVKADAVKGFLDDADRARSKEQTLSAGASLVTREDKDNVMYEARDEKTKVVVHKSYVKKH
;
A
#
# COMPACT_ATOMS: atom_id res chain seq x y z
N MET A 1 37.60 -9.49 -70.37
CA MET A 1 36.93 -10.42 -69.43
C MET A 1 36.81 -9.68 -68.09
N LYS A 2 35.59 -9.36 -67.66
CA LYS A 2 35.30 -8.45 -66.53
C LYS A 2 35.61 -9.15 -65.20
N ILE A 3 36.41 -8.52 -64.33
CA ILE A 3 36.64 -8.96 -62.94
C ILE A 3 35.68 -8.16 -62.05
N GLN A 4 34.68 -8.84 -61.48
CA GLN A 4 33.72 -8.26 -60.54
C GLN A 4 34.37 -8.13 -59.16
N CYS A 5 34.38 -6.90 -58.65
CA CYS A 5 34.78 -6.54 -57.29
C CYS A 5 33.60 -6.83 -56.34
N PHE A 6 33.78 -7.76 -55.40
CA PHE A 6 32.79 -8.04 -54.34
C PHE A 6 33.11 -7.21 -53.10
N THR A 7 32.34 -6.15 -52.89
CA THR A 7 32.35 -5.36 -51.65
C THR A 7 31.61 -6.13 -50.55
N ARG A 8 32.31 -6.57 -49.49
CA ARG A 8 31.68 -7.19 -48.32
C ARG A 8 31.14 -6.08 -47.40
N ILE A 9 29.81 -6.00 -47.27
CA ILE A 9 29.12 -5.18 -46.27
C ILE A 9 29.16 -5.97 -44.94
N PHE A 10 29.88 -5.45 -43.94
CA PHE A 10 29.80 -5.94 -42.57
C PHE A 10 28.59 -5.28 -41.88
N ALA A 11 27.53 -6.06 -41.63
CA ALA A 11 26.45 -5.65 -40.74
C ALA A 11 26.92 -5.79 -39.28
N ALA A 12 27.09 -4.68 -38.58
CA ALA A 12 27.37 -4.67 -37.15
C ALA A 12 26.08 -4.99 -36.39
N LEU A 13 25.97 -6.23 -35.89
CA LEU A 13 24.89 -6.66 -35.02
C LEU A 13 25.12 -6.07 -33.62
N PHE A 14 24.36 -5.03 -33.26
CA PHE A 14 24.38 -4.45 -31.92
C PHE A 14 23.63 -5.38 -30.96
N VAL A 15 24.36 -6.29 -30.30
CA VAL A 15 23.79 -7.12 -29.24
C VAL A 15 23.59 -6.25 -28.01
N MET A 16 22.35 -5.82 -27.78
CA MET A 16 21.93 -5.14 -26.54
C MET A 16 21.95 -6.17 -25.41
N THR A 17 23.09 -6.34 -24.74
CA THR A 17 23.20 -7.17 -23.54
C THR A 17 22.43 -6.51 -22.40
N CYS A 18 21.19 -6.94 -22.19
CA CYS A 18 20.42 -6.62 -21.01
C CYS A 18 21.03 -7.37 -19.82
N ALA A 19 21.94 -6.72 -19.08
CA ALA A 19 22.56 -7.30 -17.91
C ALA A 19 21.52 -7.41 -16.78
N VAL A 20 20.92 -8.59 -16.63
CA VAL A 20 20.08 -8.92 -15.47
C VAL A 20 21.01 -9.18 -14.29
N THR A 21 21.23 -8.17 -13.46
CA THR A 21 21.96 -8.33 -12.20
C THR A 21 21.06 -9.03 -11.19
N LEU A 22 21.29 -10.33 -10.98
CA LEU A 22 20.72 -11.08 -9.85
C LEU A 22 21.39 -10.61 -8.55
N THR A 23 20.89 -9.52 -7.98
CA THR A 23 21.18 -9.18 -6.58
C THR A 23 20.28 -10.02 -5.68
N MET A 24 20.84 -11.09 -5.13
CA MET A 24 20.24 -11.82 -4.02
C MET A 24 20.20 -10.86 -2.82
N ALA A 25 19.04 -10.30 -2.52
CA ALA A 25 18.87 -9.53 -1.30
C ALA A 25 18.98 -10.47 -0.10
N GLN A 26 19.75 -10.05 0.90
CA GLN A 26 19.82 -10.75 2.17
C GLN A 26 18.44 -10.68 2.82
N ALA A 27 17.87 -11.83 3.19
CA ALA A 27 16.62 -11.90 3.94
C ALA A 27 16.76 -11.04 5.21
N ALA A 28 15.77 -10.20 5.46
CA ALA A 28 15.80 -9.36 6.66
C ALA A 28 15.67 -10.22 7.92
N ASP A 29 16.46 -9.92 8.94
CA ASP A 29 16.43 -10.64 10.21
C ASP A 29 15.25 -10.16 11.06
N TYR A 30 14.06 -10.65 10.72
CA TYR A 30 12.82 -10.36 11.44
C TYR A 30 12.51 -11.43 12.48
N ARG A 31 12.11 -10.98 13.67
CA ARG A 31 11.45 -11.83 14.66
C ARG A 31 9.95 -11.59 14.59
N VAL A 32 9.18 -12.67 14.46
CA VAL A 32 7.71 -12.62 14.38
C VAL A 32 7.12 -13.04 15.73
N SER A 33 6.17 -12.27 16.27
CA SER A 33 5.48 -12.63 17.51
C SER A 33 4.53 -13.82 17.31
N GLN A 34 4.03 -14.39 18.42
CA GLN A 34 2.83 -15.22 18.36
C GLN A 34 1.61 -14.38 17.92
N ALA A 35 0.55 -15.07 17.49
CA ALA A 35 -0.67 -14.43 17.01
C ALA A 35 -1.42 -13.68 18.13
N TYR A 36 -1.85 -12.46 17.84
CA TYR A 36 -2.90 -11.74 18.56
C TYR A 36 -4.19 -11.89 17.74
N THR A 37 -5.15 -12.65 18.24
CA THR A 37 -6.34 -13.05 17.47
C THR A 37 -7.60 -12.42 18.03
N TYR A 38 -8.44 -11.90 17.14
CA TYR A 38 -9.80 -11.50 17.43
C TYR A 38 -10.72 -11.95 16.29
N LYS A 39 -11.73 -12.77 16.61
CA LYS A 39 -12.59 -13.44 15.63
C LYS A 39 -11.76 -14.16 14.56
N ASN A 40 -11.96 -13.84 13.29
CA ASN A 40 -11.24 -14.46 12.17
C ASN A 40 -9.94 -13.72 11.78
N LEU A 41 -9.56 -12.65 12.46
CA LEU A 41 -8.33 -11.88 12.20
C LEU A 41 -7.25 -12.25 13.21
N SER A 42 -6.07 -12.62 12.72
CA SER A 42 -4.86 -12.82 13.54
C SER A 42 -3.77 -11.86 13.10
N ILE A 43 -3.22 -11.10 14.04
CA ILE A 43 -2.11 -10.18 13.83
C ILE A 43 -0.82 -10.77 14.40
N PHE A 44 0.27 -10.65 13.65
CA PHE A 44 1.62 -10.99 14.07
C PHE A 44 2.47 -9.74 14.02
N LEU A 45 3.16 -9.41 15.12
CA LEU A 45 4.04 -8.26 15.16
C LEU A 45 5.41 -8.63 14.59
N ILE A 46 5.93 -7.75 13.73
CA ILE A 46 7.24 -7.92 13.11
C ILE A 46 8.22 -7.02 13.87
N HIS A 47 9.17 -7.66 14.53
CA HIS A 47 10.24 -7.01 15.27
C HIS A 47 11.49 -6.93 14.40
N GLY A 48 12.14 -5.78 14.41
CA GLY A 48 13.32 -5.53 13.59
C GLY A 48 14.05 -4.26 13.99
N LYS A 49 15.17 -4.00 13.32
CA LYS A 49 16.02 -2.85 13.59
C LYS A 49 15.33 -1.55 13.15
N ASP A 50 15.32 -0.56 14.04
CA ASP A 50 14.95 0.81 13.68
C ASP A 50 16.07 1.44 12.82
N GLN A 51 15.70 1.85 11.61
CA GLN A 51 16.60 2.46 10.63
C GLN A 51 16.32 3.97 10.44
N ASN A 52 15.36 4.54 11.18
CA ASN A 52 15.11 5.97 11.23
C ASN A 52 14.83 6.47 12.67
N ALA A 53 15.88 6.41 13.49
CA ALA A 53 15.82 6.87 14.87
C ALA A 53 15.55 8.39 15.01
N LYS A 54 15.76 9.18 13.96
CA LYS A 54 15.51 10.63 13.97
C LYS A 54 14.02 10.98 14.06
N GLY A 55 13.13 10.07 13.66
CA GLY A 55 11.68 10.29 13.71
C GLY A 55 11.19 11.48 12.88
N ASN A 56 11.98 11.93 11.90
CA ASN A 56 11.73 13.13 11.08
C ASN A 56 10.80 12.88 9.88
N ILE A 57 9.94 11.85 9.97
CA ILE A 57 8.97 11.49 8.93
C ILE A 57 7.56 11.71 9.47
N LEU A 58 6.78 12.49 8.75
CA LEU A 58 5.33 12.61 8.94
C LEU A 58 4.60 11.60 8.05
N THR A 59 3.46 11.11 8.52
CA THR A 59 2.51 10.46 7.62
C THR A 59 1.84 11.51 6.72
N LEU A 60 1.27 11.08 5.60
CA LEU A 60 0.47 11.96 4.74
C LEU A 60 -0.65 12.68 5.53
N GLN A 61 -1.32 12.00 6.46
CA GLN A 61 -2.38 12.56 7.30
C GLN A 61 -1.83 13.68 8.19
N GLU A 62 -0.78 13.40 8.96
CA GLU A 62 -0.15 14.39 9.84
C GLU A 62 0.30 15.63 9.06
N ALA A 63 0.83 15.44 7.85
CA ALA A 63 1.35 16.54 7.04
C ALA A 63 0.24 17.40 6.42
N LEU A 64 -0.86 16.79 5.98
CA LEU A 64 -2.05 17.50 5.49
C LEU A 64 -2.76 18.26 6.62
N GLU A 65 -2.96 17.63 7.78
CA GLU A 65 -3.58 18.26 8.96
C GLU A 65 -2.78 19.47 9.46
N ARG A 66 -1.45 19.40 9.39
CA ARG A 66 -0.55 20.52 9.72
C ARG A 66 -0.49 21.60 8.65
N GLY A 67 -1.08 21.37 7.47
CA GLY A 67 -1.01 22.30 6.33
C GLY A 67 0.38 22.43 5.70
N VAL A 68 1.29 21.49 5.99
CA VAL A 68 2.67 21.46 5.45
C VAL A 68 2.82 20.53 4.24
N PHE A 69 1.71 19.97 3.75
CA PHE A 69 1.65 19.16 2.54
C PHE A 69 0.47 19.59 1.70
N ARG A 70 0.62 19.53 0.38
CA ARG A 70 -0.46 19.82 -0.57
C ARG A 70 -0.53 18.74 -1.63
N VAL A 71 -1.76 18.41 -2.01
CA VAL A 71 -2.09 17.54 -3.14
C VAL A 71 -2.91 18.37 -4.12
N TYR A 72 -2.46 18.40 -5.36
CA TYR A 72 -3.02 19.20 -6.44
C TYR A 72 -3.64 18.28 -7.49
N GLU A 73 -4.84 18.64 -7.92
CA GLU A 73 -5.48 18.06 -9.10
C GLU A 73 -4.72 18.49 -10.36
N THR A 74 -4.48 17.54 -11.28
CA THR A 74 -3.78 17.78 -12.55
C THR A 74 -4.76 17.83 -13.73
N GLY A 75 -5.94 17.23 -13.56
CA GLY A 75 -6.88 16.98 -14.65
C GLY A 75 -6.60 15.67 -15.40
N ASP A 76 -5.46 15.01 -15.17
CA ASP A 76 -5.24 13.61 -15.53
C ASP A 76 -5.77 12.72 -14.41
N VAL A 77 -6.59 11.76 -14.81
CA VAL A 77 -7.25 10.80 -13.93
C VAL A 77 -6.22 9.95 -13.16
N ASN A 78 -5.08 9.65 -13.76
CA ASN A 78 -4.08 8.74 -13.22
C ASN A 78 -2.86 9.43 -12.58
N GLU A 79 -2.86 10.77 -12.50
CA GLU A 79 -1.74 11.54 -11.98
C GLU A 79 -2.21 12.63 -11.01
N LEU A 80 -1.57 12.73 -9.86
CA LEU A 80 -1.67 13.88 -8.97
C LEU A 80 -0.31 14.57 -8.85
N GLN A 81 -0.31 15.85 -8.47
CA GLN A 81 0.91 16.52 -8.04
C GLN A 81 0.90 16.70 -6.52
N VAL A 82 2.02 16.43 -5.87
CA VAL A 82 2.19 16.61 -4.43
C VAL A 82 3.34 17.54 -4.13
N GLU A 83 3.26 18.25 -3.01
CA GLU A 83 4.30 19.18 -2.57
C GLU A 83 4.44 19.14 -1.05
N ASN A 84 5.66 18.85 -0.59
CA ASN A 84 6.03 18.97 0.81
C ASN A 84 6.57 20.37 1.10
N LEU A 85 5.78 21.16 1.82
CA LEU A 85 6.10 22.53 2.24
C LEU A 85 6.86 22.57 3.57
N SER A 86 6.99 21.44 4.26
CA SER A 86 7.72 21.33 5.51
C SER A 86 9.19 21.71 5.31
N LYS A 87 9.75 22.41 6.30
CA LYS A 87 11.17 22.77 6.31
C LYS A 87 12.06 21.68 6.92
N GLU A 88 11.48 20.78 7.69
CA GLU A 88 12.20 19.90 8.60
C GLU A 88 11.82 18.42 8.44
N PHE A 89 10.59 18.15 8.01
CA PHE A 89 10.04 16.81 7.96
C PHE A 89 9.85 16.34 6.55
N ASP A 90 10.29 15.11 6.30
CA ASP A 90 9.89 14.38 5.12
C ASP A 90 8.47 13.82 5.31
N VAL A 91 7.77 13.56 4.21
CA VAL A 91 6.40 13.03 4.26
C VAL A 91 6.36 11.66 3.59
N PHE A 92 5.93 10.66 4.35
CA PHE A 92 5.69 9.32 3.84
C PHE A 92 4.26 9.19 3.32
N ILE A 93 4.17 8.86 2.04
CA ILE A 93 2.96 8.39 1.37
C ILE A 93 3.09 6.87 1.28
N GLN A 94 2.04 6.14 1.62
CA GLN A 94 2.03 4.69 1.43
C GLN A 94 1.02 4.33 0.34
N SER A 95 1.34 3.35 -0.50
CA SER A 95 0.42 2.82 -1.51
C SER A 95 -0.92 2.37 -0.90
N GLY A 96 -2.03 2.85 -1.45
CA GLY A 96 -3.38 2.64 -0.92
C GLY A 96 -3.90 3.78 -0.03
N ASP A 97 -3.14 4.88 0.14
CA ASP A 97 -3.65 6.08 0.80
C ASP A 97 -4.74 6.74 -0.06
N ILE A 98 -5.89 7.02 0.55
CA ILE A 98 -6.99 7.76 -0.09
C ILE A 98 -6.83 9.24 0.22
N VAL A 99 -6.91 10.05 -0.83
CA VAL A 99 -7.06 11.51 -0.75
C VAL A 99 -8.44 11.89 -1.26
N LYS A 100 -9.17 12.69 -0.47
CA LYS A 100 -10.57 13.06 -0.73
C LYS A 100 -10.68 14.47 -1.28
N GLY A 101 -11.66 14.70 -2.15
CA GLY A 101 -11.88 16.01 -2.77
C GLY A 101 -11.39 16.05 -4.21
N GLY A 102 -10.91 17.20 -4.66
CA GLY A 102 -10.63 17.41 -6.07
C GLY A 102 -11.87 17.20 -6.92
N ARG A 103 -11.69 16.63 -8.12
CA ARG A 103 -12.82 16.25 -8.99
C ARG A 103 -13.37 14.87 -8.66
N GLN A 104 -12.58 14.05 -7.97
CA GLN A 104 -12.87 12.65 -7.66
C GLN A 104 -11.87 12.14 -6.62
N ASP A 105 -12.30 11.27 -5.71
CA ASP A 105 -11.39 10.65 -4.73
C ASP A 105 -10.34 9.77 -5.42
N ARG A 106 -9.10 9.82 -4.91
CA ARG A 106 -7.94 9.14 -5.49
C ARG A 106 -7.27 8.23 -4.46
N ILE A 107 -6.80 7.08 -4.92
CA ILE A 107 -5.78 6.28 -4.24
C ILE A 107 -4.41 6.64 -4.79
N LEU A 108 -3.43 6.83 -3.91
CA LEU A 108 -2.02 6.93 -4.30
C LEU A 108 -1.43 5.52 -4.50
N ALA A 109 -0.83 5.30 -5.67
CA ALA A 109 -0.44 3.97 -6.14
C ALA A 109 0.89 3.45 -5.56
N VAL A 110 1.72 4.34 -5.01
CA VAL A 110 3.10 4.02 -4.63
C VAL A 110 3.40 4.45 -3.19
N SER A 111 4.21 3.64 -2.51
CA SER A 111 4.83 4.05 -1.25
C SER A 111 6.08 4.86 -1.56
N ILE A 112 6.20 6.07 -1.01
CA ILE A 112 7.29 7.01 -1.31
C ILE A 112 7.52 8.00 -0.17
N ILE A 113 8.77 8.46 -0.01
CA ILE A 113 9.09 9.64 0.80
C ILE A 113 9.15 10.86 -0.13
N ILE A 114 8.40 11.90 0.24
CA ILE A 114 8.51 13.23 -0.37
C ILE A 114 9.39 14.11 0.53
N PRO A 115 10.61 14.45 0.10
CA PRO A 115 11.56 15.19 0.93
C PRO A 115 11.02 16.56 1.35
N ALA A 116 11.48 17.08 2.49
CA ALA A 116 11.22 18.46 2.91
C ALA A 116 11.58 19.46 1.79
N ARG A 117 10.69 20.41 1.50
CA ARG A 117 10.82 21.39 0.39
C ARG A 117 11.02 20.72 -0.99
N SER A 118 10.24 19.68 -1.28
CA SER A 118 10.35 18.92 -2.54
C SER A 118 10.07 19.75 -3.80
N GLY A 119 9.34 20.86 -3.68
CA GLY A 119 8.59 21.42 -4.82
C GLY A 119 7.48 20.46 -5.26
N ARG A 120 6.92 20.68 -6.46
CA ARG A 120 5.88 19.81 -7.01
C ARG A 120 6.47 18.53 -7.59
N VAL A 121 5.88 17.40 -7.23
CA VAL A 121 6.26 16.06 -7.66
C VAL A 121 5.02 15.35 -8.19
N SER A 122 5.09 14.80 -9.41
CA SER A 122 4.02 13.94 -9.93
C SER A 122 3.99 12.59 -9.20
N ILE A 123 2.80 12.09 -8.87
CA ILE A 123 2.59 10.78 -8.27
C ILE A 123 1.47 10.03 -8.99
N ASP A 124 1.71 8.76 -9.26
CA ASP A 124 0.71 7.86 -9.85
C ASP A 124 -0.48 7.70 -8.89
N ALA A 125 -1.69 7.81 -9.42
CA ALA A 125 -2.93 7.68 -8.66
C ALA A 125 -4.00 6.91 -9.44
N PHE A 126 -5.02 6.40 -8.74
CA PHE A 126 -6.18 5.74 -9.33
C PHE A 126 -7.49 6.29 -8.76
N CYS A 127 -8.54 6.33 -9.56
CA CYS A 127 -9.89 6.63 -9.08
C CYS A 127 -10.46 5.48 -8.27
N VAL A 128 -11.19 5.81 -7.22
CA VAL A 128 -11.97 4.83 -6.43
C VAL A 128 -13.46 5.10 -6.42
N GLU A 129 -13.94 5.89 -7.37
CA GLU A 129 -15.35 6.25 -7.47
C GLU A 129 -15.79 6.38 -8.93
N HIS A 130 -16.21 5.27 -9.53
CA HIS A 130 -16.62 5.28 -10.93
C HIS A 130 -17.74 6.30 -11.21
N GLY A 131 -17.56 7.13 -12.24
CA GLY A 131 -18.60 8.03 -12.78
C GLY A 131 -18.69 9.43 -12.17
N ARG A 132 -17.94 9.75 -11.09
CA ARG A 132 -17.87 11.12 -10.53
C ARG A 132 -16.70 11.91 -11.10
N TRP A 133 -16.97 13.09 -11.64
CA TRP A 133 -15.95 14.09 -12.04
C TRP A 133 -16.33 15.51 -11.60
N THR A 134 -17.00 15.61 -10.46
CA THR A 134 -17.45 16.85 -9.85
C THR A 134 -17.25 16.76 -8.34
N LYS A 135 -16.97 17.91 -7.72
CA LYS A 135 -16.82 18.00 -6.26
C LYS A 135 -18.13 17.59 -5.55
N ARG A 136 -18.02 16.97 -4.38
CA ARG A 136 -19.19 16.64 -3.54
C ARG A 136 -19.39 17.73 -2.49
N GLY A 137 -20.56 18.35 -2.47
CA GLY A 137 -20.89 19.40 -1.49
C GLY A 137 -19.86 20.54 -1.49
N ASP A 138 -19.28 20.80 -0.32
CA ASP A 138 -18.31 21.87 -0.07
C ASP A 138 -16.84 21.49 -0.30
N GLU A 139 -16.58 20.32 -0.92
CA GLU A 139 -15.21 19.92 -1.31
C GLU A 139 -14.52 20.97 -2.21
N ASP A 140 -13.21 21.11 -2.06
CA ASP A 140 -12.38 21.93 -2.96
C ASP A 140 -12.07 21.11 -4.23
N SER A 141 -12.41 21.64 -5.40
CA SER A 141 -12.19 20.95 -6.68
C SER A 141 -10.73 20.91 -7.14
N ALA A 142 -9.85 21.68 -6.50
CA ALA A 142 -8.44 21.82 -6.86
C ALA A 142 -7.48 21.22 -5.81
N LYS A 143 -7.98 20.85 -4.63
CA LYS A 143 -7.19 20.34 -3.50
C LYS A 143 -7.83 19.11 -2.88
N PHE A 144 -6.99 18.31 -2.23
CA PHE A 144 -7.44 17.13 -1.51
C PHE A 144 -7.15 17.22 -0.01
N ASN A 145 -8.02 16.59 0.78
CA ASN A 145 -7.86 16.33 2.21
C ASN A 145 -7.49 14.85 2.45
N SER A 146 -6.98 14.55 3.63
CA SER A 146 -6.63 13.19 4.01
C SER A 146 -7.88 12.36 4.37
N SER A 147 -7.85 11.05 4.05
CA SER A 147 -8.71 10.06 4.68
C SER A 147 -7.94 9.27 5.74
N ASN A 148 -8.59 9.03 6.88
CA ASN A 148 -8.14 8.02 7.84
C ASN A 148 -8.48 6.60 7.38
N ASP A 149 -9.32 6.45 6.36
CA ASP A 149 -9.57 5.18 5.71
C ASP A 149 -8.53 4.92 4.60
N ARG A 150 -8.31 3.64 4.34
CA ARG A 150 -7.55 3.13 3.21
C ARG A 150 -8.26 1.93 2.67
N ILE A 151 -8.02 1.67 1.41
CA ILE A 151 -8.44 0.41 0.82
C ILE A 151 -7.19 -0.43 0.63
N VAL A 152 -7.24 -1.63 1.18
CA VAL A 152 -6.04 -2.44 1.35
C VAL A 152 -6.40 -3.93 1.24
N THR A 153 -7.50 -4.28 0.56
CA THR A 153 -7.72 -5.70 0.23
C THR A 153 -6.51 -6.17 -0.57
N LYS A 154 -6.09 -7.39 -0.31
CA LYS A 154 -4.97 -8.03 -1.01
C LYS A 154 -5.09 -7.86 -2.54
N GLU A 155 -6.28 -8.03 -3.09
CA GLU A 155 -6.56 -7.92 -4.51
C GLU A 155 -6.42 -6.47 -5.00
N LEU A 156 -6.89 -5.48 -4.22
CA LEU A 156 -6.70 -4.08 -4.61
C LEU A 156 -5.25 -3.64 -4.49
N LYS A 157 -4.50 -4.12 -3.49
CA LYS A 157 -3.04 -3.90 -3.43
C LYS A 157 -2.38 -4.41 -4.71
N MET A 158 -2.75 -5.59 -5.17
CA MET A 158 -2.21 -6.18 -6.40
C MET A 158 -2.65 -5.42 -7.65
N ALA A 159 -3.92 -5.01 -7.75
CA ALA A 159 -4.43 -4.23 -8.89
C ALA A 159 -3.77 -2.85 -8.98
N ALA A 160 -3.61 -2.15 -7.85
CA ALA A 160 -3.03 -0.81 -7.81
C ALA A 160 -1.50 -0.84 -8.04
N ASN A 161 -0.77 -1.77 -7.43
CA ASN A 161 0.69 -1.80 -7.53
C ASN A 161 1.21 -2.62 -8.73
N GLY A 162 0.46 -3.63 -9.16
CA GLY A 162 0.84 -4.55 -10.24
C GLY A 162 0.28 -4.13 -11.60
N ALA A 163 -1.00 -4.42 -11.84
CA ALA A 163 -1.65 -4.23 -13.14
C ALA A 163 -1.84 -2.75 -13.50
N ARG A 164 -1.92 -1.87 -12.49
CA ARG A 164 -2.19 -0.43 -12.64
C ARG A 164 -3.43 -0.16 -13.50
N SER A 165 -4.43 -1.03 -13.40
CA SER A 165 -5.64 -1.02 -14.22
C SER A 165 -6.79 -0.36 -13.47
N GLN A 166 -7.25 0.78 -13.99
CA GLN A 166 -8.38 1.50 -13.43
C GLN A 166 -9.67 0.66 -13.40
N GLN A 167 -9.86 -0.22 -14.40
CA GLN A 167 -11.01 -1.11 -14.48
C GLN A 167 -10.95 -2.20 -13.40
N GLU A 168 -9.78 -2.80 -13.19
CA GLU A 168 -9.59 -3.79 -12.13
C GLU A 168 -9.78 -3.17 -10.75
N VAL A 169 -9.28 -1.95 -10.54
CA VAL A 169 -9.53 -1.18 -9.30
C VAL A 169 -11.03 -1.04 -9.05
N TRP A 170 -11.82 -0.63 -10.05
CA TRP A 170 -13.28 -0.51 -9.88
C TRP A 170 -13.98 -1.84 -9.64
N GLN A 171 -13.54 -2.90 -10.31
CA GLN A 171 -14.08 -4.24 -10.07
C GLN A 171 -13.83 -4.67 -8.62
N GLN A 172 -12.60 -4.51 -8.12
CA GLN A 172 -12.24 -4.88 -6.75
C GLN A 172 -12.96 -4.03 -5.70
N VAL A 173 -13.20 -2.74 -5.98
CA VAL A 173 -14.06 -1.88 -5.15
C VAL A 173 -15.48 -2.45 -5.05
N SER A 174 -16.09 -2.78 -6.19
CA SER A 174 -17.46 -3.31 -6.24
C SER A 174 -17.58 -4.64 -5.50
N GLU A 175 -16.62 -5.55 -5.69
CA GLU A 175 -16.56 -6.84 -5.00
C GLU A 175 -16.43 -6.66 -3.48
N ALA A 176 -15.58 -5.73 -3.02
CA ALA A 176 -15.44 -5.42 -1.60
C ALA A 176 -16.74 -4.86 -1.02
N GLN A 177 -17.42 -3.92 -1.70
CA GLN A 177 -18.71 -3.39 -1.27
C GLN A 177 -19.78 -4.49 -1.17
N ALA A 178 -19.83 -5.42 -2.13
CA ALA A 178 -20.78 -6.53 -2.12
C ALA A 178 -20.55 -7.51 -0.95
N ARG A 179 -19.28 -7.85 -0.66
CA ARG A 179 -18.91 -8.71 0.48
C ARG A 179 -19.25 -8.04 1.81
N LEU A 180 -18.97 -6.74 1.94
CA LEU A 180 -19.34 -5.95 3.12
C LEU A 180 -20.87 -5.92 3.30
N ALA A 181 -21.62 -5.61 2.25
CA ALA A 181 -23.09 -5.58 2.29
C ALA A 181 -23.71 -6.91 2.73
N THR A 182 -23.16 -8.01 2.23
CA THR A 182 -23.57 -9.37 2.61
C THR A 182 -23.32 -9.61 4.09
N THR A 183 -22.12 -9.28 4.58
CA THR A 183 -21.73 -9.55 5.97
C THR A 183 -22.49 -8.70 6.97
N VAL A 184 -22.61 -7.39 6.70
CA VAL A 184 -23.26 -6.46 7.64
C VAL A 184 -24.80 -6.46 7.53
N GLY A 185 -25.36 -7.23 6.60
CA GLY A 185 -26.80 -7.38 6.42
C GLY A 185 -27.47 -6.10 5.92
N GLY A 186 -27.17 -5.70 4.69
CA GLY A 186 -27.82 -4.59 3.99
C GLY A 186 -26.87 -3.77 3.11
N SER A 187 -27.40 -2.79 2.38
CA SER A 187 -26.58 -1.93 1.52
C SER A 187 -25.52 -1.15 2.31
N VAL A 188 -24.30 -1.12 1.79
CA VAL A 188 -23.22 -0.23 2.23
C VAL A 188 -22.99 0.93 1.26
N ALA A 189 -23.76 0.99 0.17
CA ALA A 189 -23.72 2.10 -0.76
C ALA A 189 -24.37 3.34 -0.14
N ASP A 190 -23.80 4.51 -0.41
CA ASP A 190 -24.33 5.79 0.04
C ASP A 190 -25.13 6.48 -1.06
N GLY A 191 -26.17 7.24 -0.70
CA GLY A 191 -27.01 7.95 -1.66
C GLY A 191 -26.29 9.07 -2.42
N ALA A 192 -25.25 9.66 -1.84
CA ALA A 192 -24.42 10.67 -2.50
C ALA A 192 -23.52 10.06 -3.59
N SER A 193 -23.09 8.81 -3.41
CA SER A 193 -22.35 8.05 -4.42
C SER A 193 -22.30 6.56 -4.06
N ALA A 194 -23.02 5.76 -4.83
CA ALA A 194 -23.09 4.33 -4.59
C ALA A 194 -21.76 3.59 -4.85
N SER A 195 -20.94 4.12 -5.77
CA SER A 195 -19.63 3.54 -6.13
C SER A 195 -18.48 4.07 -5.26
N SER A 196 -18.73 5.01 -4.35
CA SER A 196 -17.68 5.56 -3.49
C SER A 196 -17.33 4.57 -2.39
N LEU A 197 -16.16 3.95 -2.51
CA LEU A 197 -15.69 3.03 -1.49
C LEU A 197 -15.49 3.74 -0.14
N GLN A 198 -15.01 4.98 -0.16
CA GLN A 198 -14.86 5.78 1.05
C GLN A 198 -16.17 5.87 1.85
N LEU A 199 -17.29 6.20 1.19
CA LEU A 199 -18.58 6.29 1.86
C LEU A 199 -19.05 4.93 2.38
N SER A 200 -18.77 3.85 1.66
CA SER A 200 -19.06 2.49 2.16
C SER A 200 -18.27 2.11 3.41
N LEU A 201 -17.03 2.57 3.53
CA LEU A 201 -16.21 2.36 4.74
C LEU A 201 -16.71 3.19 5.94
N GLU A 202 -17.37 4.32 5.67
CA GLU A 202 -18.01 5.17 6.68
C GLU A 202 -19.42 4.69 7.08
N ASN A 203 -19.96 3.66 6.41
CA ASN A 203 -21.26 3.10 6.75
C ASN A 203 -21.30 2.62 8.21
N ARG A 204 -22.32 3.05 8.95
CA ARG A 204 -22.44 2.79 10.41
C ARG A 204 -22.34 1.31 10.78
N LYS A 205 -22.91 0.41 9.96
CA LYS A 205 -22.86 -1.03 10.24
C LYS A 205 -21.46 -1.60 10.01
N VAL A 206 -20.76 -1.12 8.98
CA VAL A 206 -19.36 -1.48 8.71
C VAL A 206 -18.48 -1.00 9.87
N VAL A 207 -18.58 0.28 10.23
CA VAL A 207 -17.82 0.87 11.34
C VAL A 207 -18.05 0.11 12.65
N ALA A 208 -19.30 -0.19 13.01
CA ALA A 208 -19.60 -0.92 14.24
C ALA A 208 -18.92 -2.29 14.31
N ASN A 209 -18.90 -3.04 13.20
CA ASN A 209 -18.23 -4.35 13.12
C ASN A 209 -16.71 -4.22 13.18
N VAL A 210 -16.14 -3.22 12.48
CA VAL A 210 -14.69 -2.96 12.45
C VAL A 210 -14.18 -2.53 13.83
N ASP A 211 -14.94 -1.69 14.54
CA ASP A 211 -14.54 -1.18 15.86
C ASP A 211 -14.37 -2.29 16.91
N GLU A 212 -15.06 -3.43 16.76
CA GLU A 212 -14.84 -4.59 17.62
C GLU A 212 -13.41 -5.14 17.51
N TYR A 213 -12.89 -5.26 16.28
CA TYR A 213 -11.51 -5.68 16.04
C TYR A 213 -10.52 -4.63 16.54
N VAL A 214 -10.79 -3.35 16.27
CA VAL A 214 -9.92 -2.25 16.70
C VAL A 214 -9.83 -2.19 18.23
N ARG A 215 -10.94 -2.38 18.95
CA ARG A 215 -10.93 -2.46 20.42
C ARG A 215 -10.12 -3.67 20.92
N GLY A 216 -10.26 -4.82 20.28
CA GLY A 216 -9.58 -6.05 20.70
C GLY A 216 -8.07 -6.06 20.42
N LEU A 217 -7.63 -5.39 19.36
CA LEU A 217 -6.26 -5.49 18.83
C LEU A 217 -5.49 -4.15 18.87
N GLY A 218 -6.14 -3.02 19.12
CA GLY A 218 -5.51 -1.69 19.00
C GLY A 218 -4.31 -1.47 19.90
N SER A 219 -4.34 -2.03 21.12
CA SER A 219 -3.29 -1.82 22.13
C SER A 219 -2.13 -2.81 22.03
N ILE A 220 -2.13 -3.77 21.09
CA ILE A 220 -1.10 -4.82 21.04
C ILE A 220 0.31 -4.28 20.80
N VAL A 221 0.44 -3.08 20.21
CA VAL A 221 1.73 -2.41 19.97
C VAL A 221 2.19 -1.52 21.13
N ALA A 222 1.34 -1.29 22.14
CA ALA A 222 1.65 -0.42 23.26
C ALA A 222 2.87 -0.93 24.05
N GLY A 223 3.75 0.00 24.44
CA GLY A 223 4.98 -0.30 25.18
C GLY A 223 6.09 -1.00 24.40
N LYS A 224 5.86 -1.41 23.14
CA LYS A 224 6.86 -2.12 22.33
C LYS A 224 7.74 -1.15 21.56
N THR A 225 9.05 -1.29 21.67
CA THR A 225 10.04 -0.36 21.07
C THR A 225 10.73 -0.92 19.84
N ASP A 226 10.66 -2.23 19.62
CA ASP A 226 11.36 -2.95 18.54
C ASP A 226 10.42 -3.45 17.43
N VAL A 227 9.11 -3.13 17.50
CA VAL A 227 8.13 -3.51 16.47
C VAL A 227 8.14 -2.49 15.35
N ILE A 228 8.44 -2.92 14.13
CA ILE A 228 8.54 -2.04 12.95
C ILE A 228 7.52 -2.42 11.87
N GLY A 229 6.65 -3.38 12.13
CA GLY A 229 5.68 -3.85 11.17
C GLY A 229 4.72 -4.87 11.74
N TYR A 230 3.86 -5.39 10.88
CA TYR A 230 2.92 -6.44 11.22
C TYR A 230 2.63 -7.32 9.99
N ALA A 231 2.25 -8.56 10.24
CA ALA A 231 1.59 -9.43 9.28
C ALA A 231 0.21 -9.80 9.81
N PHE A 232 -0.68 -10.22 8.92
CA PHE A 232 -1.99 -10.70 9.33
C PHE A 232 -2.49 -11.87 8.52
N ALA A 233 -3.34 -12.66 9.17
CA ALA A 233 -4.06 -13.76 8.58
C ALA A 233 -5.56 -13.59 8.81
N ILE A 234 -6.36 -13.96 7.81
CA ILE A 234 -7.82 -13.94 7.86
C ILE A 234 -8.31 -15.37 7.61
N ASN A 235 -9.23 -15.85 8.43
CA ASN A 235 -9.77 -17.21 8.35
C ASN A 235 -8.66 -18.30 8.32
N GLY A 236 -7.57 -18.09 9.07
CA GLY A 236 -6.43 -19.01 9.13
C GLY A 236 -5.54 -19.04 7.88
N GLN A 237 -5.67 -18.06 6.99
CA GLN A 237 -4.82 -17.91 5.80
C GLN A 237 -4.01 -16.63 5.89
N ILE A 238 -2.69 -16.71 5.67
CA ILE A 238 -1.81 -15.53 5.63
C ILE A 238 -2.27 -14.63 4.47
N ASN A 239 -2.53 -13.36 4.77
CA ASN A 239 -3.00 -12.39 3.79
C ASN A 239 -1.86 -11.49 3.33
N SER A 240 -1.38 -10.61 4.21
CA SER A 240 -0.40 -9.58 3.86
C SER A 240 0.46 -9.21 5.07
N ALA A 241 1.57 -8.50 4.81
CA ALA A 241 2.39 -7.87 5.82
C ALA A 241 2.91 -6.51 5.37
N ASP A 242 3.17 -5.63 6.32
CA ASP A 242 3.77 -4.33 6.08
C ASP A 242 4.90 -4.09 7.10
N VAL A 243 6.09 -3.75 6.60
CA VAL A 243 7.28 -3.43 7.39
C VAL A 243 7.77 -2.04 7.05
N TYR A 244 8.07 -1.24 8.07
CA TYR A 244 8.43 0.16 7.96
C TYR A 244 9.87 0.41 8.43
N VAL A 245 10.45 1.51 7.99
CA VAL A 245 11.83 1.91 8.33
C VAL A 245 12.07 2.11 9.84
N SER A 246 11.02 2.40 10.63
CA SER A 246 11.16 2.67 12.06
C SER A 246 9.93 2.29 12.88
N ASN A 247 10.13 2.06 14.18
CA ASN A 247 9.06 1.81 15.14
C ASN A 247 8.14 3.04 15.25
N THR A 248 8.72 4.23 15.20
CA THR A 248 7.99 5.50 15.26
C THR A 248 7.02 5.65 14.08
N LEU A 249 7.47 5.37 12.85
CA LEU A 249 6.59 5.46 11.68
C LEU A 249 5.49 4.39 11.73
N PHE A 250 5.85 3.15 12.08
CA PHE A 250 4.88 2.06 12.22
C PHE A 250 3.79 2.40 13.24
N LYS A 251 4.14 2.91 14.42
CA LYS A 251 3.17 3.29 15.47
C LYS A 251 2.18 4.35 15.00
N LYS A 252 2.63 5.34 14.22
CA LYS A 252 1.76 6.37 13.64
C LYS A 252 0.75 5.77 12.65
N LEU A 253 1.17 4.76 11.89
CA LEU A 253 0.34 4.09 10.88
C LEU A 253 -0.54 2.98 11.46
N TRP A 254 -0.18 2.41 12.61
CA TRP A 254 -0.84 1.24 13.20
C TRP A 254 -2.37 1.37 13.32
N PRO A 255 -2.96 2.46 13.83
CA PRO A 255 -4.42 2.57 13.94
C PRO A 255 -5.11 2.40 12.58
N LYS A 256 -4.51 2.99 11.54
CA LYS A 256 -5.01 2.96 10.17
C LYS A 256 -4.83 1.58 9.53
N MET A 257 -3.69 0.95 9.75
CA MET A 257 -3.39 -0.39 9.22
C MET A 257 -4.25 -1.47 9.87
N LEU A 258 -4.50 -1.37 11.19
CA LEU A 258 -5.41 -2.26 11.89
C LEU A 258 -6.85 -2.11 11.39
N LYS A 259 -7.33 -0.87 11.21
CA LYS A 259 -8.67 -0.62 10.66
C LYS A 259 -8.82 -1.27 9.29
N ALA A 260 -7.83 -1.16 8.41
CA ALA A 260 -7.86 -1.76 7.09
C ALA A 260 -7.91 -3.30 7.14
N ALA A 261 -7.05 -3.94 7.95
CA ALA A 261 -7.06 -5.40 8.13
C ALA A 261 -8.38 -5.89 8.75
N ALA A 262 -8.95 -5.13 9.69
CA ALA A 262 -10.25 -5.42 10.29
C ALA A 262 -11.40 -5.30 9.27
N THR A 263 -11.41 -4.29 8.41
CA THR A 263 -12.39 -4.16 7.33
C THR A 263 -12.35 -5.37 6.39
N GLU A 264 -11.16 -5.83 6.00
CA GLU A 264 -11.02 -7.02 5.16
C GLU A 264 -11.48 -8.28 5.90
N ALA A 265 -11.17 -8.41 7.19
CA ALA A 265 -11.65 -9.51 8.01
C ALA A 265 -13.19 -9.54 8.14
N VAL A 266 -13.83 -8.37 8.20
CA VAL A 266 -15.30 -8.24 8.12
C VAL A 266 -15.80 -8.67 6.75
N ALA A 267 -15.21 -8.20 5.65
CA ALA A 267 -15.62 -8.58 4.30
C ALA A 267 -15.50 -10.11 4.06
N GLU A 268 -14.49 -10.74 4.65
CA GLU A 268 -14.23 -12.17 4.54
C GLU A 268 -14.86 -13.03 5.65
N ALA A 269 -15.71 -12.45 6.51
CA ALA A 269 -16.30 -13.20 7.61
C ALA A 269 -17.20 -14.32 7.08
N ARG A 270 -16.71 -15.55 7.15
CA ARG A 270 -17.49 -16.77 6.86
C ARG A 270 -17.97 -17.34 8.17
N GLY A 271 -19.24 -17.77 8.23
CA GLY A 271 -19.84 -18.39 9.42
C GLY A 271 -18.89 -19.39 10.08
N VAL A 272 -18.68 -19.19 11.39
CA VAL A 272 -17.81 -19.85 12.38
C VAL A 272 -17.17 -21.19 11.98
N ARG A 273 -16.24 -21.19 11.03
CA ARG A 273 -15.22 -22.25 10.98
C ARG A 273 -13.86 -21.63 11.22
N LEU A 274 -13.43 -21.67 12.49
CA LEU A 274 -12.07 -21.35 12.87
C LEU A 274 -11.16 -22.39 12.19
N ALA A 275 -10.51 -21.99 11.11
CA ALA A 275 -9.42 -22.75 10.53
C ALA A 275 -8.28 -22.88 11.55
N GLU A 276 -7.34 -23.80 11.30
CA GLU A 276 -6.18 -23.95 12.16
C GLU A 276 -5.43 -22.61 12.28
N PRO A 277 -5.01 -22.21 13.50
CA PRO A 277 -4.27 -20.97 13.69
C PRO A 277 -2.95 -20.98 12.92
N VAL A 278 -2.69 -19.90 12.18
CA VAL A 278 -1.39 -19.69 11.52
C VAL A 278 -0.30 -19.56 12.59
N LYS A 279 0.82 -20.26 12.38
CA LYS A 279 1.99 -20.20 13.27
C LYS A 279 2.95 -19.08 12.85
N ALA A 280 3.68 -18.51 13.82
CA ALA A 280 4.67 -17.48 13.56
C ALA A 280 5.74 -17.90 12.52
N ASP A 281 6.16 -19.17 12.54
CA ASP A 281 7.15 -19.69 11.58
C ASP A 281 6.63 -19.69 10.13
N ALA A 282 5.32 -19.91 9.94
CA ALA A 282 4.71 -19.84 8.61
C ALA A 282 4.70 -18.40 8.08
N VAL A 283 4.44 -17.42 8.96
CA VAL A 283 4.54 -15.99 8.63
C VAL A 283 5.99 -15.61 8.32
N LYS A 284 6.96 -16.08 9.11
CA LYS A 284 8.38 -15.84 8.82
C LYS A 284 8.79 -16.43 7.47
N GLY A 285 8.39 -17.68 7.17
CA GLY A 285 8.62 -18.31 5.88
C GLY A 285 8.04 -17.51 4.72
N PHE A 286 6.82 -17.00 4.86
CA PHE A 286 6.19 -16.11 3.89
C PHE A 286 7.02 -14.85 3.60
N LEU A 287 7.51 -14.16 4.63
CA LEU A 287 8.37 -12.97 4.47
C LEU A 287 9.69 -13.33 3.79
N ASP A 288 10.32 -14.41 4.24
CA ASP A 288 11.62 -14.88 3.75
C ASP A 288 11.55 -15.30 2.27
N ASP A 289 10.48 -15.99 1.85
CA ASP A 289 10.27 -16.43 0.46
C ASP A 289 10.10 -15.22 -0.47
N ALA A 290 9.28 -14.25 -0.07
CA ALA A 290 9.05 -13.04 -0.84
C ALA A 290 10.32 -12.17 -0.97
N ASP A 291 11.13 -12.06 0.10
CA ASP A 291 12.42 -11.34 0.07
C ASP A 291 13.43 -12.01 -0.91
N ARG A 292 13.38 -13.33 -1.08
CA ARG A 292 14.24 -14.11 -1.99
C ARG A 292 13.75 -14.18 -3.43
N ALA A 293 12.51 -13.75 -3.69
CA ALA A 293 11.92 -13.82 -5.02
C ALA A 293 12.63 -12.90 -6.04
N ARG A 294 12.40 -13.17 -7.34
CA ARG A 294 13.02 -12.41 -8.44
C ARG A 294 12.56 -10.96 -8.38
N SER A 295 13.50 -10.03 -8.50
CA SER A 295 13.22 -8.59 -8.40
C SER A 295 13.22 -7.88 -9.75
N LYS A 296 12.36 -6.88 -9.88
CA LYS A 296 12.40 -5.82 -10.89
C LYS A 296 12.42 -4.47 -10.19
N GLU A 297 13.33 -3.59 -10.58
CA GLU A 297 13.42 -2.23 -10.05
C GLU A 297 12.92 -1.21 -11.07
N GLN A 298 12.21 -0.19 -10.57
CA GLN A 298 11.74 0.96 -11.32
C GLN A 298 12.07 2.23 -10.54
N THR A 299 12.71 3.20 -11.18
CA THR A 299 12.85 4.55 -10.62
C THR A 299 11.51 5.28 -10.70
N LEU A 300 11.11 5.87 -9.59
CA LEU A 300 9.93 6.73 -9.47
C LEU A 300 10.35 8.20 -9.46
N SER A 301 9.37 9.09 -9.53
CA SER A 301 9.56 10.51 -9.26
C SER A 301 10.08 10.74 -7.82
N ALA A 302 10.49 11.99 -7.51
CA ALA A 302 10.99 12.38 -6.18
C ALA A 302 12.26 11.66 -5.67
N GLY A 303 12.97 10.92 -6.51
CA GLY A 303 14.19 10.22 -6.11
C GLY A 303 13.90 9.01 -5.21
N ALA A 304 12.84 8.28 -5.54
CA ALA A 304 12.54 6.99 -4.94
C ALA A 304 12.67 5.87 -5.96
N SER A 305 12.93 4.65 -5.51
CA SER A 305 12.80 3.46 -6.35
C SER A 305 11.81 2.46 -5.76
N LEU A 306 11.06 1.83 -6.65
CA LEU A 306 10.18 0.72 -6.34
C LEU A 306 10.85 -0.57 -6.79
N VAL A 307 11.07 -1.48 -5.86
CA VAL A 307 11.52 -2.84 -6.14
C VAL A 307 10.36 -3.80 -5.94
N THR A 308 9.92 -4.44 -7.00
CA THR A 308 8.91 -5.50 -6.95
C THR A 308 9.62 -6.85 -6.96
N ARG A 309 9.38 -7.68 -5.94
CA ARG A 309 9.80 -9.08 -5.91
C ARG A 309 8.58 -9.98 -6.05
N GLU A 310 8.68 -10.99 -6.89
CA GLU A 310 7.51 -11.81 -7.20
C GLU A 310 7.89 -13.27 -7.48
N ASP A 311 7.14 -14.19 -6.88
CA ASP A 311 7.16 -15.62 -7.17
C ASP A 311 5.73 -16.12 -7.47
N LYS A 312 5.53 -17.44 -7.51
CA LYS A 312 4.21 -18.02 -7.81
C LYS A 312 3.15 -17.76 -6.72
N ASP A 313 3.55 -17.62 -5.46
CA ASP A 313 2.67 -17.53 -4.30
C ASP A 313 2.65 -16.14 -3.65
N ASN A 314 3.69 -15.31 -3.90
CA ASN A 314 3.94 -14.07 -3.16
C ASN A 314 4.33 -12.92 -4.09
N VAL A 315 3.96 -11.71 -3.70
CA VAL A 315 4.52 -10.47 -4.26
C VAL A 315 4.90 -9.53 -3.12
N MET A 316 6.03 -8.85 -3.25
CA MET A 316 6.50 -7.83 -2.33
C MET A 316 6.85 -6.56 -3.09
N TYR A 317 6.34 -5.43 -2.60
CA TYR A 317 6.66 -4.10 -3.09
C TYR A 317 7.54 -3.39 -2.05
N GLU A 318 8.72 -2.96 -2.46
CA GLU A 318 9.70 -2.32 -1.60
C GLU A 318 9.99 -0.90 -2.09
N ALA A 319 9.66 0.09 -1.27
CA ALA A 319 9.94 1.49 -1.53
C ALA A 319 11.30 1.86 -0.92
N ARG A 320 12.20 2.39 -1.74
CA ARG A 320 13.53 2.83 -1.34
C ARG A 320 13.71 4.31 -1.61
N ASP A 321 14.42 4.97 -0.72
CA ASP A 321 15.01 6.27 -1.03
C ASP A 321 16.20 6.05 -1.99
N GLU A 322 16.20 6.71 -3.15
CA GLU A 322 17.18 6.43 -4.21
C GLU A 322 18.60 6.87 -3.81
N LYS A 323 18.72 7.92 -2.99
CA LYS A 323 20.01 8.51 -2.60
C LYS A 323 20.69 7.69 -1.52
N THR A 324 19.96 7.33 -0.48
CA THR A 324 20.46 6.61 0.70
C THR A 324 20.35 5.10 0.56
N LYS A 325 19.55 4.61 -0.40
CA LYS A 325 19.17 3.20 -0.58
C LYS A 325 18.46 2.60 0.64
N VAL A 326 18.01 3.43 1.57
CA VAL A 326 17.26 2.99 2.75
C VAL A 326 15.89 2.48 2.30
N VAL A 327 15.53 1.30 2.79
CA VAL A 327 14.20 0.74 2.60
C VAL A 327 13.23 1.43 3.54
N VAL A 328 12.29 2.16 2.96
CA VAL A 328 11.30 2.95 3.72
C VAL A 328 10.14 2.06 4.16
N HIS A 329 9.68 1.22 3.25
CA HIS A 329 8.50 0.38 3.42
C HIS A 329 8.58 -0.86 2.53
N LYS A 330 8.17 -2.00 3.09
CA LYS A 330 7.92 -3.23 2.35
C LYS A 330 6.46 -3.64 2.56
N SER A 331 5.71 -3.86 1.48
CA SER A 331 4.38 -4.46 1.50
C SER A 331 4.45 -5.85 0.87
N TYR A 332 4.16 -6.87 1.67
CA TYR A 332 4.09 -8.27 1.26
C TYR A 332 2.63 -8.67 1.07
N VAL A 333 2.34 -9.41 0.01
CA VAL A 333 1.01 -9.91 -0.31
C VAL A 333 1.08 -11.39 -0.71
N LYS A 334 0.25 -12.22 -0.07
CA LYS A 334 0.06 -13.63 -0.45
C LYS A 334 -0.96 -13.71 -1.57
N LYS A 335 -0.59 -14.23 -2.74
CA LYS A 335 -1.47 -14.23 -3.93
C LYS A 335 -2.66 -15.16 -3.80
N HIS A 336 -2.48 -16.31 -3.17
CA HIS A 336 -3.48 -17.37 -3.05
C HIS A 336 -3.82 -17.65 -1.61
#